data_AF-A0A2E8DAT8-F1
#
_entry.id   AF-A0A2E8DAT8-F1
#
_cell.length_a   1.000
_cell.length_b   1.000
_cell.length_c   1.000
_cell.angle_alpha   90.00
_cell.angle_beta   90.00
_cell.angle_gamma   90.00
#
_symmetry.space_group_name_H-M   'P 1'
#
loop_
_entity.id
_entity.type
_entity.pdbx_description
1 polymer ?
#
loop_
_entity_poly.entity_id
_entity_poly.type
_entity_poly.pdbx_seq_one_letter_code
_entity_poly.pdbx_strand_id
1 'polypeptide(L)'
;MSCPFHFTTAFHCVTTILLWASLTGVAPTALAQPADLTPRGEEAWRFETLTLSDGRKFVGFVQQITEYEVEFAQVFRTPGKPMSATVRVIPPHDVDLLEQLPPDVRYTMLQRFRAFKHRAAIEAGSMMELTLTARLLDGQRWWRYEGRWFALDSSADERATRRCIVRIEQMFRAYRQLLPPRMHPTERLKIVLHGSLDEYHTALRAMGLDIANLAFYAPRDDLIVAGAELSTYAQELAKIRGVHQSELIQIQRDYDDFRSRLLRLSEQLAEREFSPEQIREETTLRTAAWNREHESLLRKIRETNRRNAKKFDEVTSRMFRRLYHEAFHAYLDRFVLAPDQPPVDRWFNEGLAQVFEAGQLDGDTLRIDAPNPKALQQLQRDLASDSPLTLTQLLAANDRDFLLSHNNGASQRHYLYAWGLAYYLTIEEGMLQDGKLALYLTAHDKASLQRLEELTGKPLAELEREWRRAMLRM
;
A
#
# COMPACT_ATOMS: atom_id res chain seq x y z
N MET A 1 53.33 -1.24 18.65
CA MET A 1 54.14 -1.31 19.88
C MET A 1 53.20 -1.49 21.06
N SER A 2 53.28 -2.68 21.64
CA SER A 2 52.96 -3.16 22.99
C SER A 2 52.08 -2.35 23.97
N CYS A 3 50.97 -3.01 24.39
CA CYS A 3 50.40 -3.12 25.75
C CYS A 3 49.80 -1.89 26.48
N PRO A 4 48.95 -2.06 27.53
CA PRO A 4 48.09 -3.21 27.88
C PRO A 4 46.66 -2.83 28.38
N PHE A 5 45.87 -3.89 28.60
CA PHE A 5 44.63 -3.98 29.38
C PHE A 5 44.78 -3.53 30.85
N HIS A 6 43.72 -2.91 31.40
CA HIS A 6 43.42 -2.97 32.84
C HIS A 6 41.94 -3.29 33.08
N PHE A 7 41.72 -4.42 33.76
CA PHE A 7 40.52 -4.77 34.50
C PHE A 7 40.61 -4.13 35.90
N THR A 8 39.53 -3.54 36.40
CA THR A 8 39.34 -3.34 37.84
C THR A 8 37.88 -3.53 38.20
N THR A 9 37.61 -4.65 38.86
CA THR A 9 36.46 -4.90 39.73
C THR A 9 36.75 -4.28 41.10
N ALA A 10 35.77 -3.58 41.69
CA ALA A 10 35.73 -3.37 43.14
C ALA A 10 34.27 -3.22 43.60
N PHE A 11 33.99 -3.95 44.67
CA PHE A 11 32.71 -4.23 45.32
C PHE A 11 32.67 -3.46 46.65
N HIS A 12 31.45 -3.27 47.19
CA HIS A 12 31.08 -2.80 48.54
C HIS A 12 31.20 -1.30 48.86
N CYS A 13 30.06 -0.66 49.18
CA CYS A 13 29.75 -0.41 50.60
C CYS A 13 28.25 -0.16 50.80
N VAL A 14 27.73 -0.84 51.82
CA VAL A 14 26.37 -0.78 52.35
C VAL A 14 26.29 0.42 53.30
N THR A 15 25.31 1.30 53.11
CA THR A 15 24.83 2.15 54.21
C THR A 15 23.31 2.24 54.19
N THR A 16 22.74 1.51 55.15
CA THR A 16 21.36 1.54 55.60
C THR A 16 21.03 2.91 56.19
N ILE A 17 20.01 3.60 55.67
CA ILE A 17 19.27 4.63 56.41
C ILE A 17 17.79 4.27 56.35
N LEU A 18 17.30 3.85 57.51
CA LEU A 18 15.88 3.70 57.83
C LEU A 18 15.25 5.10 57.92
N LEU A 19 14.20 5.34 57.14
CA LEU A 19 13.21 6.35 57.48
C LEU A 19 11.80 5.80 57.27
N TRP A 20 11.09 5.71 58.39
CA TRP A 20 9.65 5.50 58.47
C TRP A 20 8.91 6.69 57.84
N ALA A 21 8.00 6.41 56.91
CA ALA A 21 6.95 7.33 56.52
C ALA A 21 5.69 6.56 56.11
N SER A 22 4.71 6.60 57.02
CA SER A 22 3.27 6.77 56.79
C SER A 22 2.65 6.12 55.54
N LEU A 23 1.94 5.01 55.76
CA LEU A 23 0.95 4.44 54.85
C LEU A 23 -0.25 5.39 54.71
N THR A 24 -0.32 6.14 53.61
CA THR A 24 -1.59 6.59 53.03
C THR A 24 -1.75 5.88 51.68
N GLY A 25 -2.87 5.17 51.53
CA GLY A 25 -3.15 4.37 50.33
C GLY A 25 -3.28 5.24 49.09
N VAL A 26 -2.36 5.06 48.14
CA VAL A 26 -2.53 5.49 46.76
C VAL A 26 -2.77 4.21 45.96
N ALA A 27 -3.97 4.08 45.42
CA ALA A 27 -4.32 3.01 44.51
C ALA A 27 -3.34 3.03 43.31
N PRO A 28 -2.86 1.87 42.82
CA PRO A 28 -2.09 1.83 41.59
C PRO A 28 -2.95 2.37 40.46
N THR A 29 -2.61 3.56 39.99
CA THR A 29 -3.16 4.10 38.76
C THR A 29 -2.68 3.17 37.66
N ALA A 30 -3.61 2.36 37.14
CA ALA A 30 -3.35 1.55 35.96
C ALA A 30 -2.76 2.46 34.89
N LEU A 31 -1.57 2.11 34.40
CA LEU A 31 -1.01 2.71 33.19
C LEU A 31 -2.05 2.51 32.09
N ALA A 32 -2.74 3.60 31.75
CA ALA A 32 -3.64 3.63 30.61
C ALA A 32 -2.83 3.16 29.40
N GLN A 33 -3.27 2.07 28.78
CA GLN A 33 -2.82 1.71 27.45
C GLN A 33 -2.98 2.94 26.55
N PRO A 34 -2.01 3.23 25.67
CA PRO A 34 -2.17 4.31 24.70
C PRO A 34 -3.49 4.06 23.96
N ALA A 35 -4.36 5.08 23.97
CA ALA A 35 -5.62 5.05 23.26
C ALA A 35 -5.36 4.57 21.82
N ASP A 36 -6.11 3.57 21.40
CA ASP A 36 -6.06 2.99 20.06
C ASP A 36 -6.42 4.08 19.05
N LEU A 37 -5.40 4.73 18.46
CA LEU A 37 -5.52 5.75 17.43
C LEU A 37 -5.87 5.10 16.08
N THR A 38 -6.87 4.23 16.06
CA THR A 38 -7.50 3.82 14.79
C THR A 38 -8.37 4.99 14.31
N PRO A 39 -8.06 5.59 13.14
CA PRO A 39 -8.89 6.66 12.59
C PRO A 39 -10.33 6.14 12.44
N ARG A 40 -11.30 6.89 13.00
CA ARG A 40 -12.74 6.58 12.99
C ARG A 40 -13.41 6.69 11.60
N GLY A 41 -12.72 6.27 10.56
CA GLY A 41 -13.29 5.98 9.24
C GLY A 41 -13.65 4.50 9.17
N GLU A 42 -14.73 4.13 9.87
CA GLU A 42 -15.20 2.74 10.03
C GLU A 42 -15.89 2.19 8.77
N GLU A 43 -15.10 1.94 7.73
CA GLU A 43 -15.11 0.67 6.99
C GLU A 43 -13.80 -0.11 7.23
N ALA A 44 -13.15 0.20 8.35
CA ALA A 44 -11.93 -0.40 8.83
C ALA A 44 -12.06 -1.93 8.87
N TRP A 45 -11.01 -2.63 8.45
CA TRP A 45 -10.92 -4.08 8.60
C TRP A 45 -11.22 -4.46 10.05
N ARG A 46 -12.33 -5.17 10.25
CA ARG A 46 -12.67 -5.78 11.53
C ARG A 46 -12.12 -7.20 11.52
N PHE A 47 -11.57 -7.62 12.65
CA PHE A 47 -10.95 -8.93 12.82
C PHE A 47 -11.57 -9.67 13.98
N GLU A 48 -11.45 -10.99 13.92
CA GLU A 48 -11.72 -11.88 15.04
C GLU A 48 -10.48 -11.94 15.94
N THR A 49 -10.70 -12.17 17.24
CA THR A 49 -9.62 -12.36 18.21
C THR A 49 -9.63 -13.80 18.71
N LEU A 50 -8.49 -14.48 18.59
CA LEU A 50 -8.27 -15.82 19.12
C LEU A 50 -7.26 -15.72 20.28
N THR A 51 -7.69 -16.06 21.49
CA THR A 51 -6.85 -16.16 22.68
C THR A 51 -6.56 -17.63 22.97
N LEU A 52 -5.28 -17.96 23.12
CA LEU A 52 -4.84 -19.31 23.47
C LEU A 52 -4.81 -19.52 24.98
N SER A 53 -4.77 -20.79 25.40
CA SER A 53 -4.65 -21.22 26.80
C SER A 53 -3.38 -20.72 27.51
N ASP A 54 -2.33 -20.40 26.76
CA ASP A 54 -1.10 -19.77 27.26
C ASP A 54 -1.15 -18.23 27.33
N GLY A 55 -2.32 -17.64 27.01
CA GLY A 55 -2.56 -16.20 27.04
C GLY A 55 -2.13 -15.44 25.77
N ARG A 56 -1.52 -16.10 24.77
CA ARG A 56 -1.21 -15.46 23.49
C ARG A 56 -2.50 -15.08 22.77
N LYS A 57 -2.48 -13.90 22.12
CA LYS A 57 -3.60 -13.40 21.31
C LYS A 57 -3.22 -13.27 19.85
N PHE A 58 -4.11 -13.75 18.98
CA PHE A 58 -4.03 -13.58 17.54
C PHE A 58 -5.23 -12.79 17.04
N VAL A 59 -4.98 -11.90 16.09
CA VAL A 59 -6.00 -11.08 15.43
C VAL A 59 -6.05 -11.48 13.97
N GLY A 60 -7.23 -11.78 13.44
CA GLY A 60 -7.36 -12.32 12.09
C GLY A 60 -8.72 -12.91 11.76
N PHE A 61 -8.72 -14.04 11.04
CA PHE A 61 -9.94 -14.73 10.65
C PHE A 61 -9.80 -16.24 10.77
N VAL A 62 -10.79 -16.88 11.40
CA VAL A 62 -11.03 -18.31 11.35
C VAL A 62 -11.43 -18.69 9.93
N GLN A 63 -10.61 -19.50 9.27
CA GLN A 63 -10.86 -20.07 7.95
C GLN A 63 -11.72 -21.33 8.05
N GLN A 64 -11.38 -22.20 9.01
CA GLN A 64 -12.02 -23.50 9.21
C GLN A 64 -11.90 -23.90 10.67
N ILE A 65 -12.95 -24.52 11.21
CA ILE A 65 -12.93 -25.21 12.50
C ILE A 65 -13.32 -26.66 12.24
N THR A 66 -12.49 -27.59 12.69
CA THR A 66 -12.77 -29.02 12.72
C THR A 66 -12.68 -29.52 14.16
N GLU A 67 -12.93 -30.81 14.37
CA GLU A 67 -12.74 -31.45 15.68
C GLU A 67 -11.26 -31.53 16.10
N TYR A 68 -10.31 -31.42 15.17
CA TYR A 68 -8.87 -31.60 15.41
C TYR A 68 -8.08 -30.31 15.35
N GLU A 69 -8.59 -29.30 14.64
CA GLU A 69 -7.85 -28.07 14.37
C GLU A 69 -8.75 -26.87 14.10
N VAL A 70 -8.23 -25.70 14.48
CA VAL A 70 -8.70 -24.38 14.08
C VAL A 70 -7.68 -23.79 13.12
N GLU A 71 -8.05 -23.66 11.85
CA GLU A 71 -7.24 -22.94 10.86
C GLU A 71 -7.50 -21.43 11.01
N PHE A 72 -6.54 -20.71 11.57
CA PHE A 72 -6.65 -19.28 11.84
C PHE A 72 -5.66 -18.50 10.97
N ALA A 73 -6.18 -17.61 10.13
CA ALA A 73 -5.37 -16.68 9.35
C ALA A 73 -5.06 -15.43 10.18
N GLN A 74 -3.89 -15.42 10.84
CA GLN A 74 -3.42 -14.25 11.58
C GLN A 74 -3.05 -13.13 10.60
N VAL A 75 -3.66 -11.96 10.78
CA VAL A 75 -3.46 -10.79 9.91
C VAL A 75 -2.57 -9.77 10.61
N PHE A 76 -1.55 -9.29 9.91
CA PHE A 76 -0.65 -8.25 10.37
C PHE A 76 -0.86 -6.98 9.53
N ARG A 77 -1.29 -5.90 10.18
CA ARG A 77 -1.43 -4.56 9.58
C ARG A 77 -0.53 -3.56 10.30
N THR A 78 0.78 -3.80 10.25
CA THR A 78 1.73 -2.82 10.79
C THR A 78 1.59 -1.50 10.02
N PRO A 79 1.50 -0.35 10.70
CA PRO A 79 1.47 0.96 10.04
C PRO A 79 2.64 1.10 9.07
N GLY A 80 2.35 1.57 7.85
CA GLY A 80 3.37 1.83 6.83
C GLY A 80 4.00 0.57 6.24
N LYS A 81 3.46 -0.62 6.53
CA LYS A 81 3.80 -1.86 5.85
C LYS A 81 2.57 -2.44 5.16
N PRO A 82 2.76 -3.11 4.00
CA PRO A 82 1.68 -3.83 3.35
C PRO A 82 1.06 -4.82 4.32
N MET A 83 -0.25 -5.00 4.24
CA MET A 83 -0.90 -6.05 5.01
C MET A 83 -0.27 -7.41 4.67
N SER A 84 -0.09 -8.26 5.67
CA SER A 84 0.41 -9.62 5.49
C SER A 84 -0.41 -10.59 6.34
N ALA A 85 -0.40 -11.87 5.99
CA ALA A 85 -1.13 -12.88 6.74
C ALA A 85 -0.33 -14.17 6.84
N THR A 86 -0.46 -14.85 7.97
CA THR A 86 0.12 -16.18 8.22
C THR A 86 -0.99 -17.10 8.69
N VAL A 87 -1.11 -18.26 8.03
CA VAL A 87 -2.07 -19.29 8.46
C VAL A 87 -1.44 -20.10 9.58
N ARG A 88 -2.19 -20.28 10.67
CA ARG A 88 -1.84 -21.13 11.80
C ARG A 88 -2.86 -22.25 11.91
N VAL A 89 -2.38 -23.44 12.17
CA VAL A 89 -3.20 -24.59 12.55
C VAL A 89 -3.05 -24.75 14.05
N ILE A 90 -4.15 -24.62 14.79
CA ILE A 90 -4.16 -24.56 16.25
C ILE A 90 -5.07 -25.68 16.77
N PRO A 91 -4.59 -26.58 17.65
CA PRO A 91 -5.45 -27.58 18.27
C PRO A 91 -6.60 -26.93 19.06
N PRO A 92 -7.85 -27.43 18.99
CA PRO A 92 -8.98 -26.82 19.68
C PRO A 92 -8.81 -26.71 21.20
N HIS A 93 -8.08 -27.64 21.82
CA HIS A 93 -7.80 -27.61 23.26
C HIS A 93 -6.82 -26.51 23.68
N ASP A 94 -6.08 -25.93 22.73
CA ASP A 94 -5.22 -24.77 22.98
C ASP A 94 -5.98 -23.45 22.86
N VAL A 95 -7.24 -23.46 22.43
CA VAL A 95 -8.07 -22.26 22.29
C VAL A 95 -8.85 -22.01 23.57
N ASP A 96 -8.56 -20.89 24.23
CA ASP A 96 -9.27 -20.44 25.43
C ASP A 96 -10.52 -19.62 25.08
N LEU A 97 -10.36 -18.64 24.19
CA LEU A 97 -11.45 -17.76 23.77
C LEU A 97 -11.34 -17.42 22.28
N LEU A 98 -12.47 -17.52 21.57
CA LEU A 98 -12.62 -17.05 20.20
C LEU A 98 -13.74 -16.01 20.12
N GLU A 99 -13.35 -14.75 19.96
CA GLU A 99 -14.27 -13.62 19.76
C GLU A 99 -14.55 -13.46 18.26
N GLN A 100 -15.65 -14.03 17.80
CA GLN A 100 -16.07 -13.92 16.40
C GLN A 100 -16.75 -12.60 16.10
N LEU A 101 -16.58 -12.12 14.87
CA LEU A 101 -17.36 -11.01 14.34
C LEU A 101 -18.83 -11.43 14.13
N PRO A 102 -19.78 -10.48 14.18
CA PRO A 102 -21.15 -10.71 13.75
C PRO A 102 -21.19 -11.35 12.34
N PRO A 103 -22.11 -12.29 12.04
CA PRO A 103 -22.05 -13.08 10.81
C PRO A 103 -22.02 -12.28 9.50
N ASP A 104 -22.76 -11.18 9.43
CA ASP A 104 -22.84 -10.25 8.30
C ASP A 104 -21.51 -9.50 8.06
N VAL A 105 -20.92 -9.00 9.15
CA VAL A 105 -19.59 -8.35 9.15
C VAL A 105 -18.51 -9.37 8.80
N ARG A 106 -18.57 -10.56 9.41
CA ARG A 106 -17.64 -11.67 9.20
C ARG A 106 -17.61 -12.09 7.74
N TYR A 107 -18.77 -12.29 7.11
CA TYR A 107 -18.86 -12.64 5.70
C TYR A 107 -18.17 -11.61 4.81
N THR A 108 -18.47 -10.33 5.03
CA THR A 108 -17.88 -9.21 4.27
C THR A 108 -16.36 -9.17 4.44
N MET A 109 -15.86 -9.30 5.67
CA MET A 109 -14.43 -9.25 5.97
C MET A 109 -13.68 -10.48 5.44
N LEU A 110 -14.28 -11.68 5.47
CA LEU A 110 -13.72 -12.87 4.86
C LEU A 110 -13.62 -12.74 3.34
N GLN A 111 -14.62 -12.14 2.67
CA GLN A 111 -14.54 -11.87 1.23
C GLN A 111 -13.39 -10.90 0.91
N ARG A 112 -13.26 -9.81 1.68
CA ARG A 112 -12.13 -8.88 1.57
C ARG A 112 -10.79 -9.61 1.81
N PHE A 113 -10.71 -10.47 2.83
CA PHE A 113 -9.51 -11.24 3.17
C PHE A 113 -9.10 -12.21 2.06
N ARG A 114 -10.08 -12.93 1.49
CA ARG A 114 -9.85 -13.79 0.33
C ARG A 114 -9.36 -12.98 -0.86
N ALA A 115 -9.95 -11.82 -1.12
CA ALA A 115 -9.49 -10.94 -2.19
C ALA A 115 -8.04 -10.48 -1.98
N PHE A 116 -7.66 -10.19 -0.74
CA PHE A 116 -6.28 -9.90 -0.38
C PHE A 116 -5.34 -11.10 -0.59
N LYS A 117 -5.68 -12.30 -0.08
CA LYS A 117 -4.87 -13.53 -0.22
C LYS A 117 -4.67 -13.89 -1.69
N HIS A 118 -5.67 -13.63 -2.52
CA HIS A 118 -5.67 -13.90 -3.95
C HIS A 118 -5.39 -12.65 -4.80
N ARG A 119 -4.79 -11.58 -4.24
CA ARG A 119 -4.54 -10.31 -4.94
C ARG A 119 -3.88 -10.50 -6.30
N ALA A 120 -2.86 -11.35 -6.39
CA ALA A 120 -2.17 -11.60 -7.66
C ALA A 120 -3.08 -12.23 -8.73
N ALA A 121 -4.01 -13.11 -8.31
CA ALA A 121 -4.98 -13.72 -9.20
C ALA A 121 -6.10 -12.73 -9.58
N ILE A 122 -6.55 -11.89 -8.64
CA ILE A 122 -7.54 -10.84 -8.91
C ILE A 122 -6.95 -9.77 -9.82
N GLU A 123 -5.73 -9.30 -9.57
CA GLU A 123 -5.03 -8.37 -10.47
C GLU A 123 -4.89 -9.00 -11.86
N ALA A 124 -4.59 -10.30 -11.96
CA ALA A 124 -4.58 -11.02 -13.24
C ALA A 124 -5.96 -11.07 -13.91
N GLY A 125 -7.03 -11.37 -13.16
CA GLY A 125 -8.40 -11.37 -13.66
C GLY A 125 -8.83 -9.98 -14.14
N SER A 126 -8.65 -8.94 -13.32
CA SER A 126 -8.92 -7.55 -13.69
C SER A 126 -8.12 -7.13 -14.92
N MET A 127 -6.85 -7.54 -15.04
CA MET A 127 -6.07 -7.29 -16.26
C MET A 127 -6.69 -7.96 -17.49
N MET A 128 -7.27 -9.15 -17.38
CA MET A 128 -7.91 -9.85 -18.51
C MET A 128 -9.24 -9.22 -18.92
N GLU A 129 -9.98 -8.63 -17.97
CA GLU A 129 -11.25 -7.95 -18.21
C GLU A 129 -11.09 -6.60 -18.93
N LEU A 130 -9.88 -5.99 -18.90
CA LEU A 130 -9.63 -4.74 -19.61
C LEU A 130 -9.77 -4.92 -21.12
N THR A 131 -10.45 -3.98 -21.77
CA THR A 131 -10.45 -3.90 -23.23
C THR A 131 -9.42 -2.88 -23.68
N LEU A 132 -8.44 -3.32 -24.46
CA LEU A 132 -7.42 -2.45 -25.05
C LEU A 132 -7.54 -2.46 -26.57
N THR A 133 -7.35 -1.29 -27.18
CA THR A 133 -7.25 -1.15 -28.64
C THR A 133 -5.81 -0.83 -29.01
N ALA A 134 -5.24 -1.61 -29.93
CA ALA A 134 -3.93 -1.31 -30.47
C ALA A 134 -4.04 -0.20 -31.54
N ARG A 135 -3.10 0.74 -31.53
CA ARG A 135 -2.95 1.80 -32.53
C ARG A 135 -1.50 1.85 -32.99
N LEU A 136 -1.28 2.31 -34.22
CA LEU A 136 0.05 2.59 -34.73
C LEU A 136 0.21 4.12 -34.81
N LEU A 137 1.15 4.67 -34.05
CA LEU A 137 1.50 6.10 -34.06
C LEU A 137 2.99 6.19 -34.36
N ASP A 138 3.35 6.89 -35.45
CA ASP A 138 4.74 7.06 -35.90
C ASP A 138 5.53 5.74 -36.03
N GLY A 139 4.85 4.68 -36.51
CA GLY A 139 5.43 3.35 -36.66
C GLY A 139 5.61 2.56 -35.35
N GLN A 140 5.29 3.16 -34.21
CA GLN A 140 5.28 2.51 -32.90
C GLN A 140 3.88 2.02 -32.54
N ARG A 141 3.78 0.85 -31.91
CA ARG A 141 2.52 0.33 -31.39
C ARG A 141 2.19 0.97 -30.06
N TRP A 142 0.98 1.51 -29.96
CA TRP A 142 0.40 2.07 -28.76
C TRP A 142 -0.83 1.27 -28.34
N TRP A 143 -1.10 1.27 -27.05
CA TRP A 143 -2.29 0.67 -26.45
C TRP A 143 -3.16 1.75 -25.87
N ARG A 144 -4.41 1.75 -26.30
CA ARG A 144 -5.42 2.66 -25.80
C ARG A 144 -6.42 1.94 -24.92
N TYR A 145 -6.67 2.53 -23.76
CA TYR A 145 -7.70 2.18 -22.81
C TYR A 145 -8.70 3.32 -22.66
N GLU A 146 -9.97 2.95 -22.56
CA GLU A 146 -11.05 3.90 -22.25
C GLU A 146 -11.82 3.40 -21.04
N GLY A 147 -11.53 4.02 -19.89
CA GLY A 147 -12.15 3.70 -18.61
C GLY A 147 -13.30 4.64 -18.26
N ARG A 148 -13.78 4.48 -17.03
CA ARG A 148 -14.80 5.37 -16.46
C ARG A 148 -14.21 6.74 -16.12
N TRP A 149 -13.00 6.76 -15.57
CA TRP A 149 -12.39 7.95 -14.99
C TRP A 149 -11.41 8.63 -15.93
N PHE A 150 -10.67 7.83 -16.69
CA PHE A 150 -9.61 8.31 -17.57
C PHE A 150 -9.58 7.49 -18.87
N ALA A 151 -9.02 8.11 -19.91
CA ALA A 151 -8.50 7.43 -21.08
C ALA A 151 -6.97 7.34 -20.94
N LEU A 152 -6.38 6.23 -21.34
CA LEU A 152 -4.93 6.03 -21.27
C LEU A 152 -4.38 5.56 -22.61
N ASP A 153 -3.37 6.25 -23.11
CA ASP A 153 -2.57 5.84 -24.25
C ASP A 153 -1.15 5.46 -23.75
N SER A 154 -0.67 4.27 -24.12
CA SER A 154 0.60 3.73 -23.63
C SER A 154 1.47 3.15 -24.75
N SER A 155 2.75 3.49 -24.75
CA SER A 155 3.75 2.91 -25.65
C SER A 155 4.41 1.65 -25.08
N ALA A 156 4.15 1.32 -23.81
CA ALA A 156 4.63 0.08 -23.19
C ALA A 156 3.96 -1.16 -23.80
N ASP A 157 4.46 -2.36 -23.50
CA ASP A 157 3.77 -3.58 -23.94
C ASP A 157 2.36 -3.70 -23.33
N GLU A 158 1.53 -4.54 -23.94
CA GLU A 158 0.12 -4.70 -23.54
C GLU A 158 -0.03 -5.03 -22.06
N ARG A 159 0.83 -5.89 -21.53
CA ARG A 159 0.68 -6.43 -20.19
C ARG A 159 1.16 -5.44 -19.14
N ALA A 160 2.27 -4.74 -19.36
CA ALA A 160 2.65 -3.62 -18.49
C ALA A 160 1.56 -2.54 -18.49
N THR A 161 1.01 -2.22 -19.67
CA THR A 161 -0.09 -1.27 -19.82
C THR A 161 -1.32 -1.68 -19.00
N ARG A 162 -1.80 -2.93 -19.14
CA ARG A 162 -2.92 -3.47 -18.34
C ARG A 162 -2.65 -3.35 -16.84
N ARG A 163 -1.44 -3.69 -16.41
CA ARG A 163 -1.06 -3.61 -14.99
C ARG A 163 -1.07 -2.17 -14.47
N CYS A 164 -0.57 -1.22 -15.25
CA CYS A 164 -0.64 0.19 -14.89
C CYS A 164 -2.09 0.69 -14.80
N ILE A 165 -2.94 0.32 -15.75
CA ILE A 165 -4.36 0.68 -15.73
C ILE A 165 -5.05 0.18 -14.47
N VAL A 166 -4.87 -1.11 -14.10
CA VAL A 166 -5.47 -1.66 -12.86
C VAL A 166 -5.06 -0.84 -11.64
N ARG A 167 -3.78 -0.46 -11.53
CA ARG A 167 -3.27 0.34 -10.40
C ARG A 167 -3.82 1.75 -10.36
N ILE A 168 -3.95 2.39 -11.52
CA ILE A 168 -4.51 3.73 -11.61
C ILE A 168 -6.01 3.68 -11.28
N GLU A 169 -6.76 2.72 -11.80
CA GLU A 169 -8.18 2.48 -11.45
C GLU A 169 -8.37 2.27 -9.94
N GLN A 170 -7.52 1.45 -9.31
CA GLN A 170 -7.53 1.27 -7.85
C GLN A 170 -7.30 2.58 -7.10
N MET A 171 -6.36 3.41 -7.57
CA MET A 171 -6.10 4.71 -6.98
C MET A 171 -7.30 5.67 -7.10
N PHE A 172 -7.93 5.75 -8.28
CA PHE A 172 -9.14 6.57 -8.47
C PHE A 172 -10.32 6.10 -7.60
N ARG A 173 -10.47 4.78 -7.40
CA ARG A 173 -11.46 4.24 -6.45
C ARG A 173 -11.19 4.70 -5.02
N ALA A 174 -9.92 4.71 -4.63
CA ALA A 174 -9.51 5.18 -3.31
C ALA A 174 -9.75 6.69 -3.14
N TYR A 175 -9.42 7.52 -4.14
CA TYR A 175 -9.75 8.94 -4.11
C TYR A 175 -11.24 9.16 -3.91
N ARG A 176 -12.09 8.43 -4.65
CA ARG A 176 -13.55 8.52 -4.51
C ARG A 176 -14.05 8.19 -3.10
N GLN A 177 -13.43 7.22 -2.44
CA GLN A 177 -13.82 6.83 -1.08
C GLN A 177 -13.53 7.96 -0.08
N LEU A 178 -12.45 8.71 -0.30
CA LEU A 178 -12.02 9.79 0.58
C LEU A 178 -12.65 11.13 0.21
N LEU A 179 -12.82 11.37 -1.09
CA LEU A 179 -13.33 12.59 -1.72
C LEU A 179 -14.39 12.21 -2.75
N PRO A 180 -15.65 11.98 -2.35
CA PRO A 180 -16.69 11.64 -3.30
C PRO A 180 -16.80 12.70 -4.41
N PRO A 181 -16.92 12.29 -5.69
CA PRO A 181 -17.02 13.20 -6.81
C PRO A 181 -18.30 14.01 -6.70
N ARG A 182 -18.21 15.30 -6.98
CA ARG A 182 -19.34 16.24 -7.08
C ARG A 182 -19.68 16.57 -8.53
N MET A 183 -18.71 16.35 -9.41
CA MET A 183 -18.81 16.62 -10.83
C MET A 183 -18.76 15.32 -11.64
N HIS A 184 -19.47 15.34 -12.77
CA HIS A 184 -19.45 14.27 -13.77
C HIS A 184 -19.02 14.88 -15.11
N PRO A 185 -17.70 15.10 -15.30
CA PRO A 185 -17.19 15.70 -16.52
C PRO A 185 -17.54 14.85 -17.74
N THR A 186 -17.87 15.51 -18.84
CA THR A 186 -18.22 14.86 -20.11
C THR A 186 -17.01 14.21 -20.78
N GLU A 187 -15.87 14.88 -20.71
CA GLU A 187 -14.60 14.36 -21.21
C GLU A 187 -13.82 13.60 -20.12
N ARG A 188 -13.06 12.59 -20.52
CA ARG A 188 -12.22 11.80 -19.61
C ARG A 188 -10.87 12.48 -19.43
N LEU A 189 -10.30 12.36 -18.22
CA LEU A 189 -8.91 12.69 -17.99
C LEU A 189 -8.01 11.88 -18.94
N LYS A 190 -7.02 12.51 -19.55
CA LYS A 190 -6.08 11.82 -20.45
C LYS A 190 -4.83 11.45 -19.68
N ILE A 191 -4.36 10.22 -19.85
CA ILE A 191 -3.11 9.74 -19.30
C ILE A 191 -2.26 9.20 -20.43
N VAL A 192 -1.04 9.71 -20.58
CA VAL A 192 -0.06 9.19 -21.52
C VAL A 192 1.05 8.51 -20.75
N LEU A 193 1.25 7.21 -21.00
CA LEU A 193 2.25 6.39 -20.32
C LEU A 193 3.34 5.95 -21.29
N HIS A 194 4.53 6.48 -21.12
CA HIS A 194 5.69 6.10 -21.90
C HIS A 194 6.37 4.85 -21.32
N GLY A 195 6.65 3.88 -22.19
CA GLY A 195 7.26 2.61 -21.84
C GLY A 195 8.77 2.68 -21.60
N SER A 196 9.43 3.78 -21.96
CA SER A 196 10.83 4.09 -21.65
C SER A 196 11.00 5.52 -21.14
N LEU A 197 12.10 5.80 -20.43
CA LEU A 197 12.42 7.16 -19.99
C LEU A 197 12.80 8.06 -21.17
N ASP A 198 13.41 7.52 -22.22
CA ASP A 198 13.80 8.30 -23.40
C ASP A 198 12.58 8.84 -24.17
N GLU A 199 11.53 8.02 -24.32
CA GLU A 199 10.25 8.44 -24.90
C GLU A 199 9.61 9.54 -24.05
N TYR A 200 9.59 9.36 -22.73
CA TYR A 200 9.06 10.34 -21.78
C TYR A 200 9.78 11.69 -21.87
N HIS A 201 11.11 11.68 -21.82
CA HIS A 201 11.90 12.91 -21.93
C HIS A 201 11.78 13.57 -23.30
N THR A 202 11.58 12.78 -24.36
CA THR A 202 11.31 13.32 -25.70
C THR A 202 9.95 14.01 -25.76
N ALA A 203 8.91 13.42 -25.15
CA ALA A 203 7.60 14.05 -25.02
C ALA A 203 7.65 15.34 -24.19
N LEU A 204 8.40 15.35 -23.07
CA LEU A 204 8.62 16.57 -22.28
C LEU A 204 9.27 17.69 -23.09
N ARG A 205 10.36 17.38 -23.81
CA ARG A 205 11.05 18.37 -24.66
C ARG A 205 10.15 18.91 -25.76
N ALA A 206 9.31 18.08 -26.36
CA ALA A 206 8.33 18.51 -27.37
C ALA A 206 7.29 19.48 -26.80
N MET A 207 6.99 19.38 -25.50
CA MET A 207 6.12 20.32 -24.78
C MET A 207 6.88 21.54 -24.22
N GLY A 208 8.19 21.65 -24.48
CA GLY A 208 9.03 22.73 -23.95
C GLY A 208 9.31 22.62 -22.45
N LEU A 209 9.21 21.42 -21.88
CA LEU A 209 9.40 21.15 -20.46
C LEU A 209 10.74 20.44 -20.21
N ASP A 210 11.44 20.86 -19.15
CA ASP A 210 12.64 20.19 -18.64
C ASP A 210 12.40 19.82 -17.16
N ILE A 211 11.72 18.69 -16.97
CA ILE A 211 11.25 18.24 -15.66
C ILE A 211 11.91 16.90 -15.34
N ALA A 212 12.54 16.79 -14.16
CA ALA A 212 13.18 15.56 -13.68
C ALA A 212 12.18 14.55 -13.06
N ASN A 213 10.95 14.99 -12.78
CA ASN A 213 9.89 14.12 -12.24
C ASN A 213 9.47 13.08 -13.28
N LEU A 214 9.03 11.90 -12.82
CA LEU A 214 8.60 10.79 -13.69
C LEU A 214 7.12 10.85 -14.08
N ALA A 215 6.41 11.86 -13.59
CA ALA A 215 5.07 12.20 -14.02
C ALA A 215 4.82 13.69 -13.77
N PHE A 216 3.95 14.29 -14.58
CA PHE A 216 3.43 15.65 -14.36
C PHE A 216 1.98 15.73 -14.84
N TYR A 217 1.20 16.61 -14.24
CA TYR A 217 -0.14 16.99 -14.67
C TYR A 217 -0.14 18.36 -15.35
N ALA A 218 -0.78 18.45 -16.51
CA ALA A 218 -1.03 19.68 -17.26
C ALA A 218 -2.53 20.02 -17.18
N PRO A 219 -2.95 20.93 -16.26
CA PRO A 219 -4.36 21.23 -16.03
C PRO A 219 -5.09 21.78 -17.25
N ARG A 220 -4.39 22.53 -18.11
CA ARG A 220 -4.99 23.13 -19.32
C ARG A 220 -5.43 22.10 -20.36
N ASP A 221 -4.76 20.96 -20.39
CA ASP A 221 -4.97 19.91 -21.39
C ASP A 221 -5.68 18.67 -20.81
N ASP A 222 -6.01 18.70 -19.51
CA ASP A 222 -6.50 17.55 -18.75
C ASP A 222 -5.62 16.31 -18.98
N LEU A 223 -4.29 16.51 -18.92
CA LEU A 223 -3.31 15.54 -19.34
C LEU A 223 -2.33 15.21 -18.21
N ILE A 224 -2.21 13.93 -17.88
CA ILE A 224 -1.09 13.41 -17.10
C ILE A 224 -0.15 12.69 -18.06
N VAL A 225 1.14 13.02 -18.00
CA VAL A 225 2.17 12.27 -18.72
C VAL A 225 3.09 11.61 -17.70
N ALA A 226 3.35 10.33 -17.86
CA ALA A 226 4.24 9.55 -17.00
C ALA A 226 5.18 8.66 -17.80
N GLY A 227 6.33 8.33 -17.23
CA GLY A 227 7.34 7.48 -17.88
C GLY A 227 8.14 6.63 -16.91
N ALA A 228 8.48 5.42 -17.34
CA ALA A 228 9.40 4.52 -16.63
C ALA A 228 10.00 3.49 -17.61
N GLU A 229 10.99 2.72 -17.14
CA GLU A 229 11.59 1.59 -17.87
C GLU A 229 10.69 0.34 -17.90
N LEU A 230 9.46 0.50 -18.39
CA LEU A 230 8.45 -0.58 -18.43
C LEU A 230 8.77 -1.60 -19.52
N SER A 231 9.18 -1.14 -20.69
CA SER A 231 9.44 -1.99 -21.87
C SER A 231 10.61 -2.93 -21.63
N THR A 232 11.73 -2.40 -21.11
CA THR A 232 12.92 -3.19 -20.75
C THR A 232 12.56 -4.30 -19.77
N TYR A 233 11.80 -3.96 -18.73
CA TYR A 233 11.41 -4.91 -17.70
C TYR A 233 10.38 -5.94 -18.19
N ALA A 234 9.47 -5.54 -19.07
CA ALA A 234 8.49 -6.44 -19.64
C ALA A 234 9.12 -7.52 -20.53
N GLN A 235 10.18 -7.19 -21.27
CA GLN A 235 10.93 -8.15 -22.07
C GLN A 235 11.60 -9.21 -21.18
N GLU A 236 12.23 -8.80 -20.08
CA GLU A 236 12.82 -9.73 -19.11
C GLU A 236 11.76 -10.67 -18.50
N LEU A 237 10.60 -10.12 -18.13
CA LEU A 237 9.47 -10.91 -17.63
C LEU A 237 8.91 -11.88 -18.67
N ALA A 238 8.84 -11.47 -19.94
CA ALA A 238 8.35 -12.33 -21.01
C ALA A 238 9.25 -13.56 -21.17
N LYS A 239 10.58 -13.38 -21.08
CA LYS A 239 11.55 -14.49 -21.11
C LYS A 239 11.33 -15.47 -19.95
N ILE A 240 11.21 -14.97 -18.72
CA ILE A 240 11.00 -15.83 -17.54
C ILE A 240 9.68 -16.60 -17.65
N ARG A 241 8.62 -15.95 -18.14
CA ARG A 241 7.32 -16.60 -18.34
C ARG A 241 7.34 -17.67 -19.42
N GLY A 242 8.08 -17.44 -20.51
CA GLY A 242 8.28 -18.46 -21.53
C GLY A 242 8.87 -19.73 -20.92
N VAL A 243 9.90 -19.58 -20.07
CA VAL A 243 10.49 -20.70 -19.32
C VAL A 243 9.46 -21.38 -18.41
N HIS A 244 8.74 -20.62 -17.58
CA HIS A 244 7.72 -21.21 -16.69
C HIS A 244 6.60 -21.92 -17.46
N GLN A 245 6.18 -21.38 -18.61
CA GLN A 245 5.16 -22.02 -19.43
C GLN A 245 5.66 -23.34 -20.01
N SER A 246 6.91 -23.39 -20.48
CA SER A 246 7.54 -24.64 -20.91
C SER A 246 7.66 -25.64 -19.76
N GLU A 247 8.03 -25.21 -18.55
CA GLU A 247 8.05 -26.05 -17.35
C GLU A 247 6.67 -26.61 -17.01
N LEU A 248 5.61 -25.80 -17.07
CA LEU A 248 4.24 -26.26 -16.81
C LEU A 248 3.75 -27.26 -17.86
N ILE A 249 4.08 -27.05 -19.14
CA ILE A 249 3.77 -28.02 -20.20
C ILE A 249 4.52 -29.32 -19.97
N GLN A 250 5.78 -29.25 -19.55
CA GLN A 250 6.58 -30.44 -19.25
C GLN A 250 6.00 -31.21 -18.06
N ILE A 251 5.65 -30.52 -16.97
CA ILE A 251 4.97 -31.09 -15.81
C ILE A 251 3.70 -31.83 -16.21
N GLN A 252 2.89 -31.24 -17.09
CA GLN A 252 1.65 -31.88 -17.56
C GLN A 252 1.95 -33.18 -18.32
N ARG A 253 2.96 -33.17 -19.21
CA ARG A 253 3.37 -34.37 -19.95
C ARG A 253 3.92 -35.45 -19.03
N ASP A 254 4.74 -35.06 -18.06
CA ASP A 254 5.32 -36.00 -17.10
C ASP A 254 4.24 -36.61 -16.20
N TYR A 255 3.18 -35.87 -15.88
CA TYR A 255 2.01 -36.39 -15.17
C TYR A 255 1.26 -37.45 -15.97
N ASP A 256 1.02 -37.21 -17.26
CA ASP A 256 0.35 -38.17 -18.14
C ASP A 256 1.19 -39.46 -18.26
N ASP A 257 2.51 -39.33 -18.43
CA ASP A 257 3.43 -40.48 -18.46
C ASP A 257 3.50 -41.20 -17.10
N PHE A 258 3.55 -40.46 -15.99
CA PHE A 258 3.50 -41.03 -14.65
C PHE A 258 2.24 -41.88 -14.45
N ARG A 259 1.07 -41.40 -14.88
CA ARG A 259 -0.20 -42.14 -14.81
C ARG A 259 -0.12 -43.44 -15.59
N SER A 260 0.43 -43.41 -16.81
CA SER A 260 0.64 -44.62 -17.61
C SER A 260 1.64 -45.60 -16.97
N ARG A 261 2.72 -45.11 -16.36
CA ARG A 261 3.68 -45.94 -15.61
C ARG A 261 3.03 -46.59 -14.39
N LEU A 262 2.19 -45.86 -13.66
CA LEU A 262 1.50 -46.35 -12.47
C LEU A 262 0.52 -47.48 -12.80
N LEU A 263 -0.21 -47.37 -13.91
CA LEU A 263 -1.10 -48.42 -14.42
C LEU A 263 -0.31 -49.70 -14.76
N ARG A 264 0.77 -49.58 -15.55
CA ARG A 264 1.64 -50.71 -15.88
C ARG A 264 2.27 -51.37 -14.65
N LEU A 265 2.66 -50.58 -13.66
CA LEU A 265 3.19 -51.11 -12.40
C LEU A 265 2.13 -51.93 -11.66
N SER A 266 0.90 -51.43 -11.60
CA SER A 266 -0.21 -52.17 -10.97
C SER A 266 -0.50 -53.50 -11.68
N GLU A 267 -0.46 -53.53 -13.02
CA GLU A 267 -0.62 -54.76 -13.81
C GLU A 267 0.51 -55.75 -13.54
N GLN A 268 1.78 -55.29 -13.57
CA GLN A 268 2.95 -56.12 -13.31
C GLN A 268 2.98 -56.71 -11.89
N LEU A 269 2.53 -55.97 -10.89
CA LEU A 269 2.43 -56.47 -9.52
C LEU A 269 1.31 -57.51 -9.39
N ALA A 270 0.18 -57.33 -10.09
CA ALA A 270 -0.90 -58.30 -10.14
C ALA A 270 -0.45 -59.62 -10.81
N GLU A 271 0.29 -59.54 -11.92
CA GLU A 271 0.86 -60.72 -12.61
C GLU A 271 1.85 -61.51 -11.72
N ARG A 272 2.47 -60.85 -10.74
CA ARG A 272 3.38 -61.46 -9.76
C ARG A 272 2.68 -61.91 -8.47
N GLU A 273 1.35 -61.99 -8.49
CA GLU A 273 0.52 -62.47 -7.39
C GLU A 273 0.65 -61.65 -6.08
N PHE A 274 1.02 -60.36 -6.16
CA PHE A 274 0.94 -59.47 -5.00
C PHE A 274 -0.52 -59.26 -4.57
N SER A 275 -0.74 -59.09 -3.27
CA SER A 275 -2.09 -58.85 -2.76
C SER A 275 -2.62 -57.47 -3.20
N PRO A 276 -3.95 -57.28 -3.32
CA PRO A 276 -4.54 -55.98 -3.63
C PRO A 276 -4.13 -54.86 -2.65
N GLU A 277 -3.83 -55.21 -1.40
CA GLU A 277 -3.35 -54.26 -0.39
C GLU A 277 -1.93 -53.79 -0.69
N GLN A 278 -1.02 -54.72 -0.99
CA GLN A 278 0.37 -54.40 -1.36
C GLN A 278 0.45 -53.53 -2.63
N ILE A 279 -0.41 -53.81 -3.62
CA ILE A 279 -0.49 -53.00 -4.85
C ILE A 279 -0.96 -51.57 -4.54
N ARG A 280 -1.99 -51.43 -3.67
CA ARG A 280 -2.48 -50.11 -3.24
C ARG A 280 -1.43 -49.33 -2.46
N GLU A 281 -0.70 -49.99 -1.56
CA GLU A 281 0.39 -49.35 -0.82
C GLU A 281 1.48 -48.83 -1.76
N GLU A 282 1.99 -49.65 -2.67
CA GLU A 282 3.05 -49.23 -3.60
C GLU A 282 2.58 -48.11 -4.54
N THR A 283 1.37 -48.22 -5.10
CA THR A 283 0.82 -47.16 -5.97
C THR A 283 0.58 -45.85 -5.22
N THR A 284 0.16 -45.92 -3.96
CA THR A 284 0.03 -44.76 -3.07
C THR A 284 1.39 -44.14 -2.78
N LEU A 285 2.41 -44.94 -2.46
CA LEU A 285 3.78 -44.46 -2.22
C LEU A 285 4.35 -43.72 -3.44
N ARG A 286 4.18 -44.29 -4.64
CA ARG A 286 4.63 -43.66 -5.91
C ARG A 286 3.89 -42.37 -6.21
N THR A 287 2.57 -42.36 -6.00
CA THR A 287 1.73 -41.15 -6.17
C THR A 287 2.14 -40.05 -5.21
N ALA A 288 2.38 -40.39 -3.94
CA ALA A 288 2.87 -39.44 -2.95
C ALA A 288 4.26 -38.89 -3.31
N ALA A 289 5.18 -39.72 -3.82
CA ALA A 289 6.49 -39.28 -4.27
C ALA A 289 6.38 -38.30 -5.46
N TRP A 290 5.57 -38.62 -6.46
CA TRP A 290 5.28 -37.74 -7.60
C TRP A 290 4.69 -36.40 -7.15
N ASN A 291 3.68 -36.43 -6.28
CA ASN A 291 3.03 -35.22 -5.77
C ASN A 291 4.02 -34.29 -5.05
N ARG A 292 4.97 -34.83 -4.27
CA ARG A 292 6.02 -34.04 -3.60
C ARG A 292 6.93 -33.33 -4.60
N GLU A 293 7.36 -34.02 -5.66
CA GLU A 293 8.21 -33.45 -6.71
C GLU A 293 7.45 -32.35 -7.48
N HIS A 294 6.21 -32.64 -7.87
CA HIS A 294 5.32 -31.71 -8.55
C HIS A 294 5.05 -30.44 -7.73
N GLU A 295 4.72 -30.59 -6.45
CA GLU A 295 4.51 -29.45 -5.54
C GLU A 295 5.78 -28.61 -5.38
N SER A 296 6.96 -29.23 -5.37
CA SER A 296 8.24 -28.53 -5.29
C SER A 296 8.46 -27.64 -6.52
N LEU A 297 8.20 -28.15 -7.73
CA LEU A 297 8.30 -27.38 -8.98
C LEU A 297 7.31 -26.22 -9.01
N LEU A 298 6.04 -26.48 -8.67
CA LEU A 298 5.02 -25.43 -8.60
C LEU A 298 5.39 -24.35 -7.57
N ARG A 299 5.97 -24.73 -6.44
CA ARG A 299 6.45 -23.79 -5.42
C ARG A 299 7.55 -22.88 -5.98
N LYS A 300 8.53 -23.45 -6.70
CA LYS A 300 9.60 -22.69 -7.36
C LYS A 300 9.06 -21.67 -8.38
N ILE A 301 8.07 -22.06 -9.18
CA ILE A 301 7.40 -21.16 -10.14
C ILE A 301 6.70 -20.02 -9.39
N ARG A 302 5.94 -20.34 -8.32
CA ARG A 302 5.26 -19.32 -7.49
C ARG A 302 6.25 -18.35 -6.83
N GLU A 303 7.36 -18.85 -6.30
CA GLU A 303 8.40 -18.03 -5.68
C GLU A 303 9.06 -17.08 -6.70
N THR A 304 9.37 -17.59 -7.90
CA THR A 304 9.95 -16.78 -8.98
C THR A 304 8.96 -15.71 -9.45
N ASN A 305 7.68 -16.06 -9.62
CA ASN A 305 6.63 -15.10 -9.94
C ASN A 305 6.48 -14.02 -8.84
N ARG A 306 6.58 -14.39 -7.56
CA ARG A 306 6.55 -13.43 -6.44
C ARG A 306 7.75 -12.48 -6.48
N ARG A 307 8.95 -13.00 -6.76
CA ARG A 307 10.18 -12.19 -6.90
C ARG A 307 10.04 -11.18 -8.05
N ASN A 308 9.50 -11.63 -9.17
CA ASN A 308 9.21 -10.80 -10.35
C ASN A 308 8.13 -9.74 -10.07
N ALA A 309 7.10 -10.07 -9.29
CA ALA A 309 6.11 -9.08 -8.88
C ALA A 309 6.77 -7.97 -8.04
N LYS A 310 7.60 -8.35 -7.06
CA LYS A 310 8.35 -7.41 -6.21
C LYS A 310 9.30 -6.53 -7.03
N LYS A 311 10.02 -7.10 -7.99
CA LYS A 311 10.96 -6.34 -8.82
C LYS A 311 10.24 -5.31 -9.71
N PHE A 312 9.06 -5.65 -10.24
CA PHE A 312 8.21 -4.67 -10.94
C PHE A 312 7.83 -3.52 -10.01
N ASP A 313 7.44 -3.82 -8.79
CA ASP A 313 7.05 -2.82 -7.80
C ASP A 313 8.23 -1.90 -7.49
N GLU A 314 9.44 -2.45 -7.34
CA GLU A 314 10.66 -1.66 -7.15
C GLU A 314 10.90 -0.70 -8.33
N VAL A 315 10.89 -1.19 -9.58
CA VAL A 315 11.16 -0.38 -10.79
C VAL A 315 10.10 0.71 -10.98
N THR A 316 8.83 0.37 -10.75
CA THR A 316 7.71 1.29 -11.02
C THR A 316 7.33 2.17 -9.83
N SER A 317 7.84 1.89 -8.63
CA SER A 317 7.46 2.60 -7.39
C SER A 317 7.65 4.11 -7.48
N ARG A 318 8.74 4.59 -8.08
CA ARG A 318 9.01 6.04 -8.20
C ARG A 318 8.02 6.71 -9.14
N MET A 319 7.77 6.08 -10.28
CA MET A 319 6.80 6.58 -11.26
C MET A 319 5.40 6.58 -10.68
N PHE A 320 4.94 5.48 -10.05
CA PHE A 320 3.60 5.42 -9.47
C PHE A 320 3.39 6.43 -8.35
N ARG A 321 4.38 6.61 -7.46
CA ARG A 321 4.31 7.64 -6.42
C ARG A 321 4.03 9.01 -7.03
N ARG A 322 4.84 9.43 -8.01
CA ARG A 322 4.62 10.72 -8.67
C ARG A 322 3.31 10.73 -9.46
N LEU A 323 2.97 9.67 -10.18
CA LEU A 323 1.71 9.57 -10.92
C LEU A 323 0.51 9.73 -9.98
N TYR A 324 0.53 9.13 -8.79
CA TYR A 324 -0.54 9.28 -7.80
C TYR A 324 -0.62 10.72 -7.28
N HIS A 325 0.53 11.36 -7.04
CA HIS A 325 0.54 12.78 -6.70
C HIS A 325 -0.14 13.63 -7.78
N GLU A 326 0.24 13.45 -9.04
CA GLU A 326 -0.35 14.18 -10.18
C GLU A 326 -1.82 13.82 -10.45
N ALA A 327 -2.17 12.54 -10.29
CA ALA A 327 -3.53 12.05 -10.45
C ALA A 327 -4.46 12.58 -9.36
N PHE A 328 -3.95 12.86 -8.16
CA PHE A 328 -4.71 13.53 -7.11
C PHE A 328 -5.08 14.96 -7.51
N HIS A 329 -4.14 15.75 -8.03
CA HIS A 329 -4.42 17.09 -8.52
C HIS A 329 -5.48 17.07 -9.62
N ALA A 330 -5.28 16.20 -10.62
CA ALA A 330 -6.25 16.00 -11.68
C ALA A 330 -7.62 15.55 -11.17
N TYR A 331 -7.64 14.69 -10.14
CA TYR A 331 -8.88 14.22 -9.55
C TYR A 331 -9.65 15.35 -8.86
N LEU A 332 -8.94 16.16 -8.06
CA LEU A 332 -9.50 17.28 -7.32
C LEU A 332 -10.10 18.32 -8.29
N ASP A 333 -9.32 18.74 -9.28
CA ASP A 333 -9.73 19.74 -10.27
C ASP A 333 -10.95 19.28 -11.08
N ARG A 334 -11.01 17.99 -11.43
CA ARG A 334 -11.97 17.50 -12.43
C ARG A 334 -13.24 16.90 -11.85
N PHE A 335 -13.15 16.29 -10.67
CA PHE A 335 -14.26 15.54 -10.09
C PHE A 335 -14.79 16.16 -8.81
N VAL A 336 -14.03 16.99 -8.11
CA VAL A 336 -14.39 17.52 -6.78
C VAL A 336 -14.70 19.01 -6.84
N LEU A 337 -13.85 19.80 -7.50
CA LEU A 337 -14.02 21.25 -7.63
C LEU A 337 -14.92 21.59 -8.83
N ALA A 338 -15.71 22.64 -8.69
CA ALA A 338 -16.46 23.19 -9.82
C ALA A 338 -15.56 24.10 -10.68
N PRO A 339 -15.80 24.23 -12.00
CA PRO A 339 -14.93 25.01 -12.90
C PRO A 339 -14.82 26.50 -12.56
N ASP A 340 -15.81 27.05 -11.86
CA ASP A 340 -15.89 28.43 -11.41
C ASP A 340 -15.34 28.65 -10.00
N GLN A 341 -14.94 27.58 -9.30
CA GLN A 341 -14.30 27.68 -7.99
C GLN A 341 -12.84 28.10 -8.14
N PRO A 342 -12.35 29.01 -7.28
CA PRO A 342 -10.94 29.35 -7.27
C PRO A 342 -10.10 28.15 -6.82
N PRO A 343 -8.83 28.12 -7.22
CA PRO A 343 -7.95 27.00 -6.93
C PRO A 343 -7.81 26.79 -5.42
N VAL A 344 -7.64 25.54 -5.04
CA VAL A 344 -7.38 25.14 -3.65
C VAL A 344 -6.03 25.71 -3.21
N ASP A 345 -5.96 26.11 -1.93
CA ASP A 345 -4.74 26.61 -1.32
C ASP A 345 -3.56 25.67 -1.61
N ARG A 346 -2.45 26.24 -2.11
CA ARG A 346 -1.29 25.49 -2.61
C ARG A 346 -0.75 24.50 -1.58
N TRP A 347 -0.56 24.96 -0.33
CA TRP A 347 -0.09 24.10 0.76
C TRP A 347 -1.01 22.90 0.98
N PHE A 348 -2.31 23.11 0.85
CA PHE A 348 -3.30 22.08 1.13
C PHE A 348 -3.36 21.06 -0.01
N ASN A 349 -3.40 21.54 -1.25
CA ASN A 349 -3.41 20.71 -2.45
C ASN A 349 -2.15 19.83 -2.54
N GLU A 350 -0.97 20.44 -2.42
CA GLU A 350 0.32 19.73 -2.45
C GLU A 350 0.49 18.81 -1.22
N GLY A 351 0.06 19.26 -0.03
CA GLY A 351 0.12 18.48 1.19
C GLY A 351 -0.71 17.20 1.11
N LEU A 352 -1.96 17.29 0.63
CA LEU A 352 -2.81 16.12 0.40
C LEU A 352 -2.24 15.21 -0.69
N ALA A 353 -1.76 15.78 -1.80
CA ALA A 353 -1.12 15.00 -2.85
C ALA A 353 0.08 14.18 -2.33
N GLN A 354 0.85 14.73 -1.39
CA GLN A 354 1.96 14.01 -0.72
C GLN A 354 1.50 12.95 0.27
N VAL A 355 0.37 13.14 0.96
CA VAL A 355 -0.24 12.08 1.78
C VAL A 355 -0.61 10.89 0.89
N PHE A 356 -1.18 11.14 -0.29
CA PHE A 356 -1.56 10.10 -1.24
C PHE A 356 -0.37 9.47 -1.98
N GLU A 357 0.69 10.23 -2.24
CA GLU A 357 1.95 9.73 -2.80
C GLU A 357 2.50 8.57 -1.95
N ALA A 358 2.42 8.67 -0.62
CA ALA A 358 2.93 7.67 0.30
C ALA A 358 1.93 6.53 0.59
N GLY A 359 0.70 6.61 0.07
CA GLY A 359 -0.36 5.66 0.35
C GLY A 359 -0.07 4.25 -0.19
N GLN A 360 -0.48 3.24 0.56
CA GLN A 360 -0.33 1.83 0.21
C GLN A 360 -1.65 1.23 -0.26
N LEU A 361 -1.69 0.75 -1.50
CA LEU A 361 -2.85 0.04 -2.02
C LEU A 361 -2.89 -1.40 -1.49
N ASP A 362 -3.86 -1.67 -0.62
CA ASP A 362 -4.22 -3.00 -0.12
C ASP A 362 -5.55 -3.43 -0.77
N GLY A 363 -5.46 -4.01 -1.96
CA GLY A 363 -6.64 -4.27 -2.81
C GLY A 363 -7.19 -2.97 -3.39
N ASP A 364 -8.47 -2.69 -3.11
CA ASP A 364 -9.16 -1.47 -3.55
C ASP A 364 -9.16 -0.37 -2.47
N THR A 365 -8.46 -0.59 -1.35
CA THR A 365 -8.35 0.38 -0.25
C THR A 365 -6.96 0.99 -0.23
N LEU A 366 -6.89 2.32 -0.20
CA LEU A 366 -5.65 3.04 0.03
C LEU A 366 -5.45 3.26 1.52
N ARG A 367 -4.34 2.75 2.03
CA ARG A 367 -3.90 2.98 3.40
C ARG A 367 -2.95 4.16 3.45
N ILE A 368 -3.36 5.16 4.21
CA ILE A 368 -2.59 6.35 4.57
C ILE A 368 -2.39 6.41 6.10
N ASP A 369 -2.43 5.24 6.74
CA ASP A 369 -2.42 5.03 8.19
C ASP A 369 -1.03 5.13 8.83
N ALA A 370 -0.02 5.52 8.05
CA ALA A 370 1.31 5.79 8.58
C ALA A 370 1.98 6.96 7.87
N PRO A 371 2.74 7.78 8.62
CA PRO A 371 3.49 8.85 8.04
C PRO A 371 4.65 8.29 7.20
N ASN A 372 5.04 9.01 6.16
CA ASN A 372 6.28 8.72 5.45
C ASN A 372 7.46 8.91 6.42
N PRO A 373 8.21 7.86 6.79
CA PRO A 373 9.21 7.94 7.86
C PRO A 373 10.33 8.94 7.55
N LYS A 374 10.71 9.06 6.27
CA LYS A 374 11.76 10.00 5.85
C LYS A 374 11.27 11.44 5.94
N ALA A 375 10.03 11.70 5.51
CA ALA A 375 9.42 13.02 5.64
C ALA A 375 9.24 13.37 7.12
N LEU A 376 8.68 12.48 7.93
CA LEU A 376 8.51 12.71 9.37
C LEU A 376 9.84 13.06 10.05
N GLN A 377 10.89 12.26 9.82
CA GLN A 377 12.20 12.52 10.42
C GLN A 377 12.81 13.85 9.96
N GLN A 378 12.60 14.25 8.70
CA GLN A 378 13.05 15.55 8.21
C GLN A 378 12.24 16.69 8.86
N LEU A 379 10.93 16.51 9.01
CA LEU A 379 10.03 17.49 9.60
C LEU A 379 10.35 17.69 11.08
N GLN A 380 10.55 16.60 11.82
CA GLN A 380 10.93 16.64 13.23
C GLN A 380 12.25 17.36 13.46
N ARG A 381 13.26 17.13 12.61
CA ARG A 381 14.53 17.85 12.67
C ARG A 381 14.34 19.35 12.45
N ASP A 382 13.51 19.74 11.49
CA ASP A 382 13.25 21.16 11.22
C ASP A 382 12.40 21.82 12.32
N LEU A 383 11.38 21.12 12.82
CA LEU A 383 10.55 21.54 13.95
C LEU A 383 11.33 21.66 15.26
N ALA A 384 12.43 20.93 15.43
CA ALA A 384 13.32 21.01 16.58
C ALA A 384 14.44 22.05 16.42
N SER A 385 14.58 22.66 15.24
CA SER A 385 15.59 23.69 14.99
C SER A 385 15.25 25.03 15.68
N ASP A 386 16.20 25.95 15.70
CA ASP A 386 16.05 27.28 16.29
C ASP A 386 15.08 28.19 15.50
N SER A 387 14.79 27.86 14.24
CA SER A 387 13.97 28.67 13.35
C SER A 387 13.06 27.81 12.48
N PRO A 388 12.06 27.11 13.07
CA PRO A 388 11.09 26.32 12.30
C PRO A 388 10.22 27.23 11.43
N LEU A 389 9.72 26.71 10.30
CA LEU A 389 8.73 27.41 9.49
C LEU A 389 7.42 27.52 10.30
N THR A 390 6.78 28.69 10.34
CA THR A 390 5.49 28.84 11.02
C THR A 390 4.34 28.47 10.08
N LEU A 391 3.18 28.13 10.64
CA LEU A 391 1.98 27.91 9.83
C LEU A 391 1.55 29.20 9.14
N THR A 392 1.74 30.37 9.74
CA THR A 392 1.49 31.65 9.06
C THR A 392 2.34 31.79 7.80
N GLN A 393 3.63 31.44 7.85
CA GLN A 393 4.51 31.47 6.68
C GLN A 393 4.06 30.45 5.63
N LEU A 394 3.70 29.23 6.04
CA LEU A 394 3.20 28.20 5.14
C LEU A 394 1.91 28.62 4.42
N LEU A 395 0.96 29.21 5.14
CA LEU A 395 -0.33 29.63 4.60
C LEU A 395 -0.22 30.86 3.68
N ALA A 396 0.82 31.68 3.86
CA ALA A 396 1.12 32.82 3.00
C ALA A 396 2.00 32.46 1.79
N ALA A 397 2.50 31.23 1.71
CA ALA A 397 3.39 30.79 0.64
C ALA A 397 2.65 30.76 -0.72
N ASN A 398 3.33 31.23 -1.77
CA ASN A 398 2.81 31.27 -3.13
C ASN A 398 3.46 30.17 -4.00
N ASP A 399 3.07 30.09 -5.27
CA ASP A 399 3.58 29.06 -6.20
C ASP A 399 5.10 29.02 -6.27
N ARG A 400 5.79 30.17 -6.22
CA ARG A 400 7.26 30.22 -6.31
C ARG A 400 7.94 29.55 -5.12
N ASP A 401 7.30 29.57 -3.95
CA ASP A 401 7.81 28.92 -2.75
C ASP A 401 7.72 27.39 -2.87
N PHE A 402 6.83 26.88 -3.72
CA PHE A 402 6.68 25.45 -4.05
C PHE A 402 7.39 25.04 -5.34
N LEU A 403 7.96 25.94 -6.14
CA LEU A 403 8.68 25.56 -7.36
C LEU A 403 10.05 24.94 -7.02
N LEU A 404 10.24 23.67 -7.43
CA LEU A 404 11.50 22.92 -7.36
C LEU A 404 12.53 23.52 -8.33
N SER A 405 13.09 24.68 -8.00
CA SER A 405 14.30 25.17 -8.65
C SER A 405 15.46 24.26 -8.25
N HIS A 406 16.37 23.95 -9.19
CA HIS A 406 17.42 22.91 -9.14
C HIS A 406 18.42 22.96 -7.94
N ASN A 407 18.21 23.80 -6.92
CA ASN A 407 19.12 23.96 -5.79
C ASN A 407 18.52 24.19 -4.38
N ASN A 408 17.19 24.17 -4.17
CA ASN A 408 16.66 24.84 -2.96
C ASN A 408 15.92 23.92 -1.98
N GLY A 409 16.58 23.57 -0.87
CA GLY A 409 15.96 22.97 0.31
C GLY A 409 14.78 23.75 0.90
N ALA A 410 14.61 25.04 0.52
CA ALA A 410 13.47 25.87 0.91
C ALA A 410 12.13 25.43 0.28
N SER A 411 12.11 25.02 -0.99
CA SER A 411 10.88 24.48 -1.62
C SER A 411 10.52 23.14 -1.01
N GLN A 412 11.53 22.29 -0.80
CA GLN A 412 11.37 21.02 -0.09
C GLN A 412 10.82 21.21 1.32
N ARG A 413 11.17 22.30 2.01
CA ARG A 413 10.67 22.65 3.34
C ARG A 413 9.17 22.99 3.33
N HIS A 414 8.70 23.78 2.38
CA HIS A 414 7.26 24.10 2.27
C HIS A 414 6.43 22.84 1.99
N TYR A 415 6.90 21.99 1.07
CA TYR A 415 6.31 20.67 0.84
C TYR A 415 6.22 19.83 2.11
N LEU A 416 7.31 19.76 2.86
CA LEU A 416 7.38 18.99 4.09
C LEU A 416 6.39 19.45 5.15
N TYR A 417 6.24 20.77 5.32
CA TYR A 417 5.29 21.37 6.25
C TYR A 417 3.84 21.21 5.78
N ALA A 418 3.60 21.40 4.48
CA ALA A 418 2.32 21.13 3.83
C ALA A 418 1.87 19.67 4.06
N TRP A 419 2.76 18.71 3.83
CA TRP A 419 2.49 17.29 4.12
C TRP A 419 2.23 17.04 5.60
N GLY A 420 3.08 17.59 6.49
CA GLY A 420 2.92 17.37 7.93
C GLY A 420 1.60 17.92 8.47
N LEU A 421 1.18 19.10 8.01
CA LEU A 421 -0.10 19.68 8.38
C LEU A 421 -1.25 18.90 7.75
N ALA A 422 -1.19 18.57 6.46
CA ALA A 422 -2.23 17.78 5.80
C ALA A 422 -2.40 16.40 6.44
N TYR A 423 -1.30 15.71 6.78
CA TYR A 423 -1.33 14.42 7.47
C TYR A 423 -2.01 14.55 8.84
N TYR A 424 -1.62 15.53 9.66
CA TYR A 424 -2.22 15.77 10.97
C TYR A 424 -3.73 16.01 10.86
N LEU A 425 -4.14 16.92 9.97
CA LEU A 425 -5.54 17.25 9.77
C LEU A 425 -6.34 16.03 9.29
N THR A 426 -5.80 15.27 8.34
CA THR A 426 -6.53 14.14 7.74
C THR A 426 -6.60 12.90 8.60
N ILE A 427 -5.49 12.55 9.28
CA ILE A 427 -5.34 11.28 10.00
C ILE A 427 -5.58 11.45 11.50
N GLU A 428 -4.93 12.42 12.14
CA GLU A 428 -5.01 12.62 13.60
C GLU A 428 -6.31 13.31 14.00
N GLU A 429 -6.69 14.37 13.28
CA GLU A 429 -7.95 15.12 13.52
C GLU A 429 -9.14 14.56 12.73
N GLY A 430 -8.90 13.57 11.86
CA GLY A 430 -9.96 12.88 11.11
C GLY A 430 -10.74 13.75 10.12
N MET A 431 -10.15 14.83 9.59
CA MET A 431 -10.88 15.85 8.83
C MET A 431 -11.38 15.43 7.45
N LEU A 432 -10.94 14.27 6.96
CA LEU A 432 -11.54 13.65 5.77
C LEU A 432 -12.94 13.10 6.05
N GLN A 433 -13.34 13.00 7.33
CA GLN A 433 -14.63 12.47 7.76
C GLN A 433 -15.67 13.61 7.87
N ASP A 434 -16.94 13.27 7.74
CA ASP A 434 -18.10 14.14 7.99
C ASP A 434 -18.26 15.36 7.06
N GLY A 435 -17.63 15.36 5.88
CA GLY A 435 -17.77 16.46 4.92
C GLY A 435 -17.10 17.77 5.35
N LYS A 436 -16.33 17.79 6.44
CA LYS A 436 -15.57 18.98 6.89
C LYS A 436 -14.62 19.50 5.81
N LEU A 437 -13.98 18.59 5.12
CA LEU A 437 -13.16 18.92 3.97
C LEU A 437 -13.95 19.60 2.85
N ALA A 438 -15.20 19.20 2.64
CA ALA A 438 -16.07 19.85 1.68
C ALA A 438 -16.26 21.33 2.00
N LEU A 439 -16.50 21.64 3.27
CA LEU A 439 -16.67 23.01 3.75
C LEU A 439 -15.41 23.84 3.52
N TYR A 440 -14.23 23.27 3.81
CA TYR A 440 -12.95 23.94 3.54
C TYR A 440 -12.78 24.25 2.04
N LEU A 441 -13.06 23.25 1.19
CA LEU A 441 -12.94 23.39 -0.25
C LEU A 441 -13.96 24.34 -0.86
N THR A 442 -15.07 24.69 -0.19
CA THR A 442 -16.08 25.61 -0.72
C THR A 442 -16.01 27.04 -0.15
N ALA A 443 -15.28 27.27 0.95
CA ALA A 443 -15.22 28.56 1.65
C ALA A 443 -14.21 29.55 1.02
N HIS A 444 -14.36 29.78 -0.28
CA HIS A 444 -13.38 30.54 -1.08
C HIS A 444 -13.36 32.04 -0.85
N ASP A 445 -14.43 32.59 -0.26
CA ASP A 445 -14.60 34.00 0.08
C ASP A 445 -13.69 34.45 1.24
N LYS A 446 -13.06 33.50 1.94
CA LYS A 446 -12.22 33.74 3.12
C LYS A 446 -10.75 33.57 2.81
N ALA A 447 -9.89 34.20 3.61
CA ALA A 447 -8.45 33.93 3.57
C ALA A 447 -8.15 32.51 4.06
N SER A 448 -7.07 31.90 3.57
CA SER A 448 -6.67 30.52 3.90
C SER A 448 -6.52 30.28 5.41
N LEU A 449 -6.03 31.28 6.14
CA LEU A 449 -5.94 31.27 7.60
C LEU A 449 -7.32 31.16 8.25
N GLN A 450 -8.25 32.02 7.87
CA GLN A 450 -9.60 32.03 8.44
C GLN A 450 -10.33 30.71 8.13
N ARG A 451 -10.19 30.19 6.91
CA ARG A 451 -10.72 28.85 6.57
C ARG A 451 -10.18 27.77 7.48
N LEU A 452 -8.87 27.79 7.78
CA LEU A 452 -8.25 26.77 8.61
C LEU A 452 -8.73 26.86 10.07
N GLU A 453 -8.81 28.07 10.63
CA GLU A 453 -9.31 28.28 12.00
C GLU A 453 -10.77 27.85 12.17
N GLU A 454 -11.63 28.15 11.19
CA GLU A 454 -13.02 27.72 11.17
C GLU A 454 -13.14 26.19 11.06
N LEU A 455 -12.29 25.59 10.22
CA LEU A 455 -12.26 24.16 10.01
C LEU A 455 -11.83 23.38 11.25
N THR A 456 -10.84 23.89 11.99
CA THR A 456 -10.34 23.24 13.22
C THR A 456 -11.07 23.70 14.47
N GLY A 457 -11.82 24.81 14.41
CA GLY A 457 -12.43 25.46 15.57
C GLY A 457 -11.41 26.01 16.57
N LYS A 458 -10.17 26.29 16.12
CA LYS A 458 -9.02 26.65 16.96
C LYS A 458 -8.28 27.85 16.35
N PRO A 459 -7.81 28.81 17.16
CA PRO A 459 -6.89 29.85 16.69
C PRO A 459 -5.60 29.25 16.13
N LEU A 460 -5.01 29.87 15.09
CA LEU A 460 -3.84 29.34 14.39
C LEU A 460 -2.65 29.06 15.32
N ALA A 461 -2.40 29.93 16.30
CA ALA A 461 -1.30 29.77 17.25
C ALA A 461 -1.48 28.56 18.18
N GLU A 462 -2.73 28.20 18.50
CA GLU A 462 -3.05 26.99 19.26
C GLU A 462 -2.87 25.75 18.39
N LEU A 463 -3.42 25.77 17.17
CA LEU A 463 -3.27 24.70 16.19
C LEU A 463 -1.80 24.39 15.91
N GLU A 464 -0.97 25.42 15.67
CA GLU A 464 0.46 25.25 15.40
C GLU A 464 1.18 24.54 16.56
N ARG A 465 0.88 24.92 17.80
CA ARG A 465 1.48 24.31 18.99
C ARG A 465 1.08 22.85 19.16
N GLU A 466 -0.20 22.53 18.92
CA GLU A 466 -0.72 21.16 19.00
C GLU A 466 -0.16 20.29 17.90
N TRP A 467 -0.23 20.76 16.65
CA TRP A 467 0.34 20.11 15.47
C TRP A 467 1.83 19.81 15.65
N ARG A 468 2.63 20.81 16.06
CA ARG A 468 4.06 20.63 16.31
C ARG A 468 4.32 19.57 17.38
N ARG A 469 3.55 19.58 18.47
CA ARG A 469 3.66 18.56 19.53
C ARG A 469 3.27 17.17 19.03
N ALA A 470 2.25 17.06 18.17
CA ALA A 470 1.86 15.80 17.57
C ALA A 470 2.99 15.26 16.67
N MET A 471 3.48 16.07 15.73
CA MET A 471 4.55 15.67 14.81
C MET A 471 5.85 15.29 15.51
N LEU A 472 6.20 15.93 16.63
CA LEU A 472 7.40 15.59 17.43
C LEU A 472 7.25 14.31 18.28
N ARG A 473 6.02 13.85 18.54
CA ARG A 473 5.75 12.64 19.35
C ARG A 473 5.64 11.37 18.52
N MET A 474 5.29 11.47 17.24
CA MET A 474 5.23 10.34 16.30
C MET A 474 6.60 9.72 16.09
#